data_AF-J1JNF4-F1
#
_entry.id   AF-J1JNF4-F1
#
_cell.length_a   1.000
_cell.length_b   1.000
_cell.length_c   1.000
_cell.angle_alpha   90.00
_cell.angle_beta   90.00
_cell.angle_gamma   90.00
#
_symmetry.space_group_name_H-M   'P 1'
#
loop_
_entity.id
_entity.type
_entity.pdbx_description
1 polymer ?
#
loop_
_entity_poly.entity_id
_entity_poly.type
_entity_poly.pdbx_seq_one_letter_code
_entity_poly.pdbx_strand_id
1 'polypeptide(L)'
;PQSTSHLRFFMYDEIKPEYIAQMQFQMACTGRKWCHFMSYNPQFVGRSTGLRMKIKRIFRDEKHIEEINKAVESFLAEIEQDMKQILTKAA
;
A
#
# COMPACT_ATOMS: atom_id res chain seq x y z
N PRO A 1 -11.62 -4.74 6.06
CA PRO A 1 -10.62 -5.08 7.11
C PRO A 1 -11.29 -5.89 8.22
N GLN A 2 -10.55 -6.71 8.98
CA GLN A 2 -11.08 -7.29 10.22
C GLN A 2 -11.45 -6.17 11.20
N SER A 3 -12.44 -6.39 12.06
CA SER A 3 -12.95 -5.36 12.99
C SER A 3 -11.86 -4.82 13.93
N THR A 4 -10.95 -5.68 14.35
CA THR A 4 -9.77 -5.32 15.14
C THR A 4 -8.83 -4.38 14.38
N SER A 5 -8.50 -4.68 13.13
CA SER A 5 -7.67 -3.81 12.28
C SER A 5 -8.33 -2.47 12.00
N HIS A 6 -9.65 -2.46 11.77
CA HIS A 6 -10.40 -1.22 11.55
C HIS A 6 -10.34 -0.32 12.78
N LEU A 7 -10.63 -0.86 13.98
CA LEU A 7 -10.58 -0.10 15.24
C LEU A 7 -9.18 0.38 15.58
N ARG A 8 -8.15 -0.43 15.34
CA ARG A 8 -6.76 -0.03 15.57
C ARG A 8 -6.37 1.18 14.72
N PHE A 9 -6.71 1.15 13.43
CA PHE A 9 -6.53 2.31 12.56
C PHE A 9 -7.41 3.50 12.99
N PHE A 10 -8.66 3.26 13.37
CA PHE A 10 -9.57 4.31 13.82
C PHE A 10 -9.02 5.08 15.02
N MET A 11 -8.45 4.37 15.99
CA MET A 11 -7.96 4.93 17.26
C MET A 11 -6.55 5.54 17.17
N TYR A 12 -5.65 4.91 16.40
CA TYR A 12 -4.22 5.24 16.45
C TYR A 12 -3.67 5.75 15.12
N ASP A 13 -4.49 5.83 14.07
CA ASP A 13 -4.07 6.21 12.73
C ASP A 13 -2.91 5.36 12.17
N GLU A 14 -2.74 4.14 12.71
CA GLU A 14 -1.74 3.16 12.32
C GLU A 14 -2.16 2.47 11.01
N ILE A 15 -1.36 2.68 9.98
CA ILE A 15 -1.49 2.04 8.67
C ILE A 15 -0.31 1.09 8.52
N LYS A 16 -0.59 -0.14 8.08
CA LYS A 16 0.47 -1.11 7.88
C LYS A 16 1.49 -0.64 6.84
N PRO A 17 2.80 -0.89 7.04
CA PRO A 17 3.85 -0.44 6.12
C PRO A 17 3.61 -0.84 4.67
N GLU A 18 3.09 -2.04 4.41
CA GLU A 18 2.79 -2.51 3.04
C GLU A 18 1.75 -1.64 2.32
N TYR A 19 0.78 -1.08 3.04
CA TYR A 19 -0.20 -0.16 2.46
C TYR A 19 0.38 1.24 2.24
N ILE A 20 1.32 1.68 3.09
CA ILE A 20 2.06 2.91 2.83
C ILE A 20 2.88 2.77 1.55
N ALA A 21 3.65 1.67 1.41
CA ALA A 21 4.43 1.39 0.20
C ALA A 21 3.52 1.32 -1.04
N GLN A 22 2.37 0.63 -0.95
CA GLN A 22 1.38 0.58 -2.02
C GLN A 22 0.91 1.98 -2.44
N MET A 23 0.53 2.83 -1.49
CA MET A 23 0.04 4.18 -1.80
C MET A 23 1.13 5.09 -2.35
N GLN A 24 2.36 4.99 -1.86
CA GLN A 24 3.50 5.72 -2.42
C GLN A 24 3.78 5.29 -3.85
N PHE A 25 3.78 3.99 -4.14
CA PHE A 25 3.95 3.47 -5.49
C PHE A 25 2.81 3.90 -6.44
N GLN A 26 1.55 3.85 -5.98
CA GLN A 26 0.41 4.39 -6.74
C GLN A 26 0.61 5.87 -7.09
N MET A 27 1.08 6.67 -6.15
CA MET A 27 1.39 8.09 -6.39
C MET A 27 2.58 8.24 -7.35
N ALA A 28 3.59 7.39 -7.28
CA ALA A 28 4.71 7.35 -8.22
C ALA A 28 4.21 7.14 -9.66
N CYS A 29 3.33 6.16 -9.89
CA CYS A 29 2.79 5.86 -11.23
C CYS A 29 1.84 6.94 -11.78
N THR A 30 1.11 7.64 -10.90
CA THR A 30 0.04 8.56 -11.31
C THR A 30 0.40 10.05 -11.22
N GLY A 31 1.54 10.39 -10.61
CA GLY A 31 1.95 11.78 -10.36
C GLY A 31 1.11 12.52 -9.30
N ARG A 32 0.18 11.84 -8.63
CA ARG A 32 -0.67 12.43 -7.58
C ARG A 32 0.18 12.84 -6.36
N LYS A 33 -0.24 13.91 -5.69
CA LYS A 33 0.46 14.48 -4.52
C LYS A 33 0.01 13.91 -3.18
N TRP A 34 -1.10 13.18 -3.17
CA TRP A 34 -1.63 12.52 -1.99
C TRP A 34 -2.58 11.39 -2.39
N CYS A 35 -2.79 10.46 -1.45
CA CYS A 35 -3.78 9.40 -1.51
C CYS A 35 -4.61 9.42 -0.22
N HIS A 36 -5.93 9.21 -0.29
CA HIS A 36 -6.76 9.01 0.90
C HIS A 36 -6.82 7.52 1.20
N PHE A 37 -6.24 7.12 2.34
CA PHE A 37 -6.43 5.79 2.89
C PHE A 37 -7.78 5.75 3.62
N MET A 38 -8.68 4.88 3.17
CA MET A 38 -9.99 4.68 3.79
C MET A 38 -10.09 3.27 4.34
N SER A 39 -10.53 3.18 5.60
CA SER A 39 -10.94 1.94 6.23
C SER A 39 -12.44 1.99 6.45
N TYR A 40 -13.16 0.97 5.97
CA TYR A 40 -14.60 0.82 6.14
C TYR A 40 -14.94 -0.53 6.78
N ASN A 41 -15.84 -0.51 7.77
CA ASN A 41 -16.37 -1.72 8.38
C ASN A 41 -17.89 -1.61 8.61
N PRO A 42 -18.72 -2.35 7.85
CA PRO A 42 -20.18 -2.26 7.93
C PRO A 42 -20.78 -2.86 9.21
N GLN A 43 -20.01 -3.63 9.99
CA GLN A 43 -20.51 -4.33 11.18
C GLN A 43 -20.87 -3.38 12.33
N PHE A 44 -20.36 -2.15 12.35
CA PHE A 44 -20.76 -1.14 13.32
C PHE A 44 -22.20 -0.67 13.05
N VAL A 45 -23.10 -0.83 14.02
CA VAL A 45 -24.54 -0.51 13.90
C VAL A 45 -25.04 0.32 15.09
N GLY A 46 -26.25 0.87 14.97
CA GLY A 46 -26.90 1.65 16.03
C GLY A 46 -26.07 2.89 16.40
N ARG A 47 -25.77 3.06 17.70
CA ARG A 47 -24.96 4.18 18.21
C ARG A 47 -23.52 4.21 17.66
N SER A 48 -23.03 3.10 17.10
CA SER A 48 -21.67 3.00 16.56
C SER A 48 -21.58 3.26 15.04
N THR A 49 -22.68 3.62 14.37
CA THR A 49 -22.71 3.80 12.90
C THR A 49 -21.68 4.82 12.41
N GLY A 50 -21.38 5.86 13.19
CA GLY A 50 -20.34 6.84 12.85
C GLY A 50 -18.91 6.29 12.83
N LEU A 51 -18.68 5.10 13.42
CA LEU A 51 -17.39 4.43 13.42
C LEU A 51 -17.15 3.62 12.14
N ARG A 52 -18.15 3.45 11.26
CA ARG A 52 -18.01 2.60 10.06
C ARG A 52 -16.89 3.02 9.13
N MET A 53 -16.55 4.30 9.10
CA MET A 53 -15.62 4.86 8.13
C MET A 53 -14.59 5.74 8.83
N LYS A 54 -13.32 5.50 8.52
CA LYS A 54 -12.21 6.38 8.87
C LYS A 54 -11.37 6.64 7.62
N ILE A 55 -10.98 7.89 7.43
CA ILE A 55 -10.14 8.32 6.32
C ILE A 55 -8.91 9.03 6.88
N LYS A 56 -7.74 8.76 6.30
CA LYS A 56 -6.50 9.51 6.56
C LYS A 56 -5.85 9.89 5.24
N ARG A 57 -5.44 11.15 5.09
CA ARG A 57 -4.66 11.61 3.93
C ARG A 57 -3.21 11.23 4.12
N ILE A 58 -2.65 10.59 3.10
CA ILE A 58 -1.24 10.23 3.00
C ILE A 58 -0.64 11.10 1.91
N PHE A 59 0.38 11.87 2.27
CA PHE A 59 1.08 12.71 1.32
C PHE A 59 2.12 11.90 0.57
N ARG A 60 2.37 12.30 -0.66
CA ARG A 60 3.49 11.81 -1.46
C ARG A 60 4.79 12.06 -0.72
N ASP A 61 5.61 11.03 -0.61
CA ASP A 61 6.95 11.07 -0.04
C ASP A 61 7.94 10.69 -1.13
N GLU A 62 8.64 11.69 -1.68
CA GLU A 62 9.56 11.48 -2.79
C GLU A 62 10.73 10.55 -2.39
N LYS A 63 11.19 10.62 -1.13
CA LYS A 63 12.29 9.78 -0.66
C LYS A 63 11.87 8.32 -0.61
N HIS A 64 10.70 8.05 -0.03
CA HIS A 64 10.18 6.68 0.04
C HIS A 64 9.87 6.12 -1.36
N ILE A 65 9.37 6.96 -2.28
CA ILE A 65 9.16 6.56 -3.68
C ILE A 65 10.48 6.20 -4.36
N GLU A 66 11.54 6.97 -4.14
CA GLU A 66 12.87 6.66 -4.67
C GLU A 66 13.38 5.30 -4.17
N GLU A 67 13.22 5.02 -2.87
CA GLU A 67 13.59 3.73 -2.27
C GLU A 67 12.79 2.57 -2.87
N ILE A 68 11.47 2.74 -3.04
CA ILE A 68 10.60 1.74 -3.69
C ILE A 68 11.03 1.49 -5.13
N ASN A 69 11.28 2.54 -5.92
CA ASN A 69 11.65 2.39 -7.32
C ASN A 69 12.98 1.66 -7.49
N LYS A 70 13.99 1.96 -6.67
CA LYS A 70 15.27 1.24 -6.68
C LYS A 70 15.09 -0.26 -6.37
N ALA A 71 14.23 -0.58 -5.41
CA ALA A 71 13.94 -1.98 -5.07
C ALA A 71 13.20 -2.69 -6.21
N VAL A 72 12.25 -2.02 -6.87
CA VAL A 72 11.51 -2.54 -8.03
C VAL A 72 12.45 -2.78 -9.21
N GLU A 73 13.32 -1.84 -9.54
CA GLU A 73 14.30 -1.98 -10.63
C GLU A 73 15.25 -3.16 -10.39
N SER A 74 15.74 -3.30 -9.15
CA SER A 74 16.60 -4.42 -8.76
C SER A 74 15.88 -5.76 -8.90
N PHE A 75 14.64 -5.84 -8.43
CA PHE A 75 13.81 -7.04 -8.53
C PHE A 75 13.48 -7.42 -9.98
N LEU A 76 13.22 -6.44 -10.85
CA LEU A 76 12.98 -6.68 -12.27
C LEU A 76 14.22 -7.24 -12.96
N ALA A 77 15.42 -6.75 -12.63
CA ALA A 77 16.66 -7.30 -13.15
C ALA A 77 16.89 -8.75 -12.72
N GLU A 78 16.55 -9.10 -11.47
CA GLU A 78 16.59 -10.48 -10.98
C GLU A 78 15.62 -11.39 -11.76
N ILE A 79 14.39 -10.93 -12.00
CA ILE A 79 13.42 -11.68 -12.82
C ILE A 79 13.97 -11.93 -14.24
N GLU A 80 14.54 -10.92 -14.87
CA GLU A 80 15.11 -11.07 -16.22
C GLU A 80 16.24 -12.11 -16.26
N GLN A 81 17.09 -12.12 -15.23
CA GLN A 81 18.15 -13.12 -15.08
C GLN A 81 17.58 -14.52 -14.92
N ASP A 82 16.59 -14.70 -14.04
CA ASP A 82 15.93 -15.99 -13.80
C ASP A 82 15.23 -16.50 -15.06
N MET A 83 14.52 -15.62 -15.77
CA MET A 83 13.89 -15.95 -17.05
C MET A 83 14.92 -16.45 -18.07
N LYS A 84 16.07 -15.77 -18.19
CA LYS A 84 17.15 -16.21 -19.08
C LYS A 84 17.67 -17.59 -18.71
N GLN A 85 17.84 -17.89 -17.43
CA GLN A 85 18.29 -19.20 -16.96
C GLN A 85 17.25 -20.30 -17.26
N ILE A 86 15.97 -20.03 -16.99
CA ILE A 86 14.88 -20.97 -17.24
C ILE A 86 14.77 -21.28 -18.74
N LEU A 87 14.78 -20.25 -19.59
CA LEU A 87 14.68 -20.42 -21.04
C LEU A 87 15.91 -21.15 -21.63
N THR A 88 17.11 -20.92 -21.10
CA THR A 88 18.33 -21.63 -21.53
C THR A 88 18.27 -23.12 -21.17
N LYS A 89 17.68 -23.50 -20.02
CA LYS A 89 17.53 -24.91 -19.61
C LYS A 89 16.42 -25.65 -20.36
N ALA A 90 15.43 -24.93 -20.88
CA ALA A 90 14.29 -25.51 -21.59
C ALA A 90 14.59 -25.78 -23.08
N ALA A 91 15.63 -25.14 -23.63
CA ALA A 91 16.15 -25.37 -24.99
C ALA A 91 17.13 -26.55 -25.01
#